data_AF-A0A7J2U3Z8-F1
#
_entry.id   AF-A0A7J2U3Z8-F1
#
_cell.length_a   1.000
_cell.length_b   1.000
_cell.length_c   1.000
_cell.angle_alpha   90.00
_cell.angle_beta   90.00
_cell.angle_gamma   90.00
#
_symmetry.space_group_name_H-M   'P 1'
#
loop_
_entity.id
_entity.type
_entity.pdbx_description
1 polymer ?
#
loop_
_entity_poly.entity_id
_entity_poly.type
_entity_poly.pdbx_seq_one_letter_code
_entity_poly.pdbx_strand_id
1 'polypeptide(L)' 'MSTYPDTHKYFLTILLWALILEIIVMAYYASKEDLGFYFQLTAFITLITALGIWATISRIRKEIKEGL' A
#
# COMPACT_ATOMS: atom_id res chain seq x y z
N MET A 1 -14.31 -18.23 17.10
CA MET A 1 -12.98 -17.58 17.04
C MET A 1 -12.98 -16.64 15.84
N SER A 2 -13.40 -15.37 16.00
CA SER A 2 -13.47 -14.41 14.88
C SER A 2 -12.11 -13.76 14.67
N THR A 3 -11.25 -14.40 13.88
CA THR A 3 -9.87 -13.95 13.57
C THR A 3 -9.80 -12.84 12.51
N TYR A 4 -10.93 -12.28 12.07
CA TYR A 4 -10.99 -11.33 10.96
C TYR A 4 -10.57 -9.87 11.27
N PRO A 5 -10.91 -9.25 12.42
CA PRO A 5 -10.65 -7.82 12.61
C PRO A 5 -9.16 -7.51 12.83
N ASP A 6 -8.38 -8.46 13.37
CA ASP A 6 -6.96 -8.24 13.65
C ASP A 6 -6.10 -8.46 12.40
N THR A 7 -6.39 -9.49 11.59
CA THR A 7 -5.64 -9.76 10.35
C THR A 7 -5.69 -8.58 9.37
N HIS A 8 -6.82 -7.88 9.28
CA HIS A 8 -6.96 -6.72 8.38
C HIS A 8 -6.09 -5.55 8.83
N LYS A 9 -5.96 -5.33 10.15
CA LYS A 9 -5.08 -4.29 10.71
C LYS A 9 -3.62 -4.61 10.43
N TYR A 10 -3.16 -5.84 10.69
CA TYR A 10 -1.78 -6.24 10.42
C TYR A 10 -1.44 -6.14 8.92
N PHE A 11 -2.35 -6.59 8.05
CA PHE A 11 -2.16 -6.50 6.61
C PHE A 11 -2.06 -5.05 6.13
N LEU A 12 -2.93 -4.17 6.63
CA LEU A 12 -2.88 -2.74 6.32
C LEU A 12 -1.58 -2.09 6.83
N THR A 13 -1.12 -2.47 8.03
CA THR A 13 0.15 -1.99 8.59
C THR A 13 1.33 -2.41 7.72
N ILE A 14 1.39 -3.66 7.28
CA ILE A 14 2.46 -4.15 6.38
C ILE A 14 2.42 -3.41 5.04
N LEU A 15 1.25 -3.24 4.44
CA LEU A 15 1.08 -2.46 3.21
C LEU A 15 1.51 -1.00 3.38
N LEU A 16 1.19 -0.38 4.52
CA LEU A 16 1.61 0.99 4.81
C LEU A 16 3.13 1.09 4.92
N TRP A 17 3.77 0.14 5.60
CA TRP A 17 5.24 0.08 5.68
C TRP A 17 5.88 -0.18 4.31
N ALA A 18 5.29 -1.05 3.49
CA ALA A 18 5.74 -1.30 2.12
C ALA A 18 5.68 -0.01 1.29
N LEU A 19 4.58 0.75 1.37
CA LEU A 19 4.42 2.03 0.68
C LEU A 19 5.47 3.05 1.09
N ILE A 20 5.79 3.14 2.39
CA ILE A 20 6.85 4.04 2.89
C ILE A 20 8.21 3.66 2.28
N LEU A 21 8.54 2.36 2.27
CA LEU A 21 9.77 1.85 1.68
C LEU A 21 9.84 2.16 0.19
N GLU A 22 8.76 1.95 -0.55
CA GLU A 22 8.66 2.27 -1.98
C GLU A 22 8.88 3.76 -2.26
N ILE A 23 8.31 4.65 -1.44
CA ILE A 23 8.52 6.10 -1.54
C ILE A 23 10.00 6.46 -1.31
N ILE A 24 10.65 5.86 -0.31
CA ILE A 24 12.08 6.07 -0.04
C ILE A 24 12.93 5.61 -1.24
N VAL A 25 12.61 4.45 -1.82
CA VAL A 25 13.31 3.91 -3.00
C VAL A 25 13.11 4.81 -4.21
N MET A 26 11.89 5.31 -4.45
CA MET A 26 11.64 6.29 -5.51
C MET A 26 12.42 7.58 -5.29
N ALA A 27 12.46 8.10 -4.06
CA ALA A 27 13.24 9.29 -3.73
C ALA A 27 14.75 9.08 -3.96
N TYR A 28 15.26 7.88 -3.68
CA TYR A 28 16.64 7.51 -3.96
C TYR A 28 16.96 7.54 -5.46
N TYR A 29 16.13 6.90 -6.29
CA TYR A 29 16.31 6.90 -7.75
C TYR A 29 16.14 8.30 -8.35
N ALA A 30 15.16 9.07 -7.87
CA ALA A 30 14.97 10.45 -8.28
C ALA A 30 16.19 11.33 -7.95
N SER A 31 16.77 11.16 -6.76
CA SER A 31 18.00 11.88 -6.35
C SER A 31 19.23 11.49 -7.16
N LYS A 32 19.24 10.31 -7.78
CA LYS A 32 20.32 9.83 -8.65
C LYS A 32 20.14 10.28 -10.11
N GLU A 33 19.04 10.97 -10.43
CA GLU A 33 18.57 11.25 -11.78
C GLU A 33 18.44 10.00 -12.67
N ASP A 34 18.42 8.81 -12.05
CA ASP A 34 18.30 7.52 -12.72
C ASP A 34 16.81 7.17 -12.85
N LEU A 35 16.16 7.84 -13.81
CA LEU A 35 14.76 7.62 -14.19
C LEU A 35 14.61 6.41 -15.15
N GLY A 36 15.52 5.45 -15.07
CA GLY A 36 15.51 4.25 -15.90
C GLY A 36 14.37 3.28 -15.58
N PHE A 37 14.48 2.07 -16.12
CA PHE A 37 13.48 1.01 -15.97
C PHE A 37 13.14 0.70 -14.51
N TYR A 38 14.14 0.70 -13.61
CA TYR A 38 13.93 0.41 -12.19
C TYR A 38 13.08 1.47 -11.47
N PHE A 39 13.20 2.75 -11.85
CA PHE A 39 12.36 3.82 -11.32
C PHE A 39 10.91 3.62 -11.76
N GLN A 40 10.69 3.35 -13.05
CA GLN A 40 9.34 3.07 -13.59
C GLN A 40 8.71 1.84 -12.94
N LEU A 41 9.48 0.76 -12.76
CA LEU A 41 9.04 -0.45 -12.08
C LEU A 41 8.65 -0.14 -10.62
N THR A 42 9.48 0.62 -9.90
CA THR A 42 9.19 1.02 -8.51
C THR A 42 7.93 1.87 -8.44
N ALA A 43 7.75 2.84 -9.34
CA ALA A 43 6.54 3.66 -9.40
C ALA A 43 5.29 2.81 -9.72
N PHE A 44 5.41 1.83 -10.61
CA PHE A 44 4.33 0.91 -10.93
C PHE A 44 3.93 0.02 -9.74
N ILE A 45 4.92 -0.54 -9.03
CA ILE A 45 4.67 -1.31 -7.81
C ILE A 45 4.01 -0.42 -6.75
N THR A 46 4.46 0.82 -6.61
CA THR A 46 3.86 1.79 -5.68
C THR A 46 2.38 2.04 -5.96
N LEU A 47 2.01 2.16 -7.24
CA LEU A 47 0.62 2.30 -7.64
C LEU A 47 -0.22 1.08 -7.24
N ILE A 48 0.30 -0.13 -7.45
CA ILE A 48 -0.38 -1.37 -7.04
C ILE A 48 -0.55 -1.42 -5.52
N THR A 49 0.49 -1.08 -4.75
CA THR A 49 0.45 -1.04 -3.29
C THR A 49 -0.59 -0.02 -2.80
N ALA A 50 -0.62 1.18 -3.37
CA ALA A 50 -1.62 2.20 -3.05
C ALA A 50 -3.06 1.74 -3.35
N LEU A 51 -3.28 1.08 -4.49
CA LEU A 51 -4.58 0.48 -4.83
C LEU A 51 -4.99 -0.62 -3.84
N GLY A 52 -4.05 -1.46 -3.41
CA GLY A 52 -4.29 -2.50 -2.40
C GLY A 52 -4.72 -1.93 -1.06
N ILE A 53 -4.07 -0.84 -0.61
CA ILE A 53 -4.46 -0.10 0.58
C ILE A 53 -5.87 0.46 0.42
N TRP A 54 -6.14 1.14 -0.70
CA TRP A 54 -7.46 1.74 -0.95
C TRP A 54 -8.58 0.69 -1.00
N ALA A 55 -8.36 -0.45 -1.66
CA ALA A 55 -9.34 -1.54 -1.73
C ALA A 55 -9.63 -2.12 -0.33
N THR A 56 -8.59 -2.30 0.49
CA THR A 56 -8.72 -2.80 1.87
C THR A 56 -9.49 -1.81 2.74
N ILE A 57 -9.15 -0.52 2.69
CA ILE A 57 -9.87 0.54 3.42
C ILE A 57 -11.32 0.64 2.95
N SER A 58 -11.58 0.54 1.65
CA SER A 58 -12.93 0.61 1.09
C SER A 58 -13.80 -0.56 1.53
N ARG A 59 -13.23 -1.77 1.62
CA ARG A 59 -13.92 -2.93 2.20
C ARG A 59 -14.27 -2.72 3.67
N ILE A 60 -13.31 -2.28 4.48
CA ILE A 60 -13.56 -1.98 5.91
C ILE A 60 -14.64 -0.91 6.07
N ARG A 61 -14.60 0.17 5.27
CA ARG A 61 -15.64 1.20 5.28
C ARG A 61 -17.01 0.68 4.88
N LYS A 62 -17.06 -0.23 3.90
CA LYS A 62 -18.30 -0.85 3.45
C LYS A 62 -18.90 -1.75 4.54
N GLU A 63 -18.08 -2.56 5.20
CA GLU A 63 -18.50 -3.39 6.33
C GLU A 63 -19.05 -2.55 7.50
N ILE A 64 -18.42 -1.42 7.81
CA ILE A 64 -18.92 -0.49 8.85
C ILE A 64 -20.27 0.14 8.43
N LYS A 65 -20.46 0.43 7.14
CA LYS A 65 -21.67 1.07 6.62
C LYS A 65 -22.85 0.11 6.46
N GLU A 66 -22.59 -1.16 6.15
CA GLU A 66 -23.61 -2.21 6.01
C GLU A 66 -23.94 -2.89 7.36
N GLY A 67 -23.08 -2.75 8.38
CA GLY A 67 -23.29 -3.26 9.74
C GLY A 67 -24.03 -2.32 10.69
N LEU A 68 -24.70 -1.28 10.18
CA LEU A 68 -25.47 -0.28 10.93
C LEU A 68 -26.90 -0.17 10.38
#